data_AF-A0A6G0WHB3-F1
#
_entry.id   AF-A0A6G0WHB3-F1
#
_cell.length_a   1.000
_cell.length_b   1.000
_cell.length_c   1.000
_cell.angle_alpha   90.00
_cell.angle_beta   90.00
_cell.angle_gamma   90.00
#
_symmetry.space_group_name_H-M   'P 1'
#
loop_
_entity.id
_entity.type
_entity.pdbx_description
1 polymer ?
#
loop_
_entity_poly.entity_id
_entity_poly.type
_entity_poly.pdbx_seq_one_letter_code
_entity_poly.pdbx_strand_id
1 'polypeptide(L)'
;MDSKTTPMLYRPPQATVVPVDSSKRNPFAVMQSSLTLSSNLTPTPPSFFRRLDAYIHANNLRAWDVFVAMDLNQDKRITLEDLLDGLHQINFDLSPTEKSDLVDWMHEAVASDGLSFKEFTLALKLRSTLSPIRSKQSKSI
;
A
#
# COMPACT_ATOMS: atom_id res chain seq x y z
N MET A 1 7.39 -53.64 68.42
CA MET A 1 6.42 -53.45 67.32
C MET A 1 6.36 -51.96 67.06
N ASP A 2 7.32 -51.52 66.26
CA ASP A 2 7.86 -50.18 66.17
C ASP A 2 7.56 -49.70 64.75
N SER A 3 6.46 -48.98 64.60
CA SER A 3 5.98 -48.49 63.30
C SER A 3 6.63 -47.14 62.99
N LYS A 4 7.80 -47.20 62.35
CA LYS A 4 8.59 -46.05 61.90
C LYS A 4 7.88 -45.35 60.73
N THR A 5 7.22 -44.23 61.01
CA THR A 5 6.61 -43.34 60.02
C THR A 5 7.69 -42.62 59.21
N THR A 6 7.64 -42.72 57.88
CA THR A 6 8.59 -42.07 56.97
C THR A 6 8.06 -40.69 56.57
N PRO A 7 8.87 -39.61 56.61
CA PRO A 7 8.41 -38.29 56.23
C PRO A 7 8.31 -38.15 54.69
N MET A 8 7.16 -37.69 54.20
CA MET A 8 6.94 -37.32 52.80
C MET A 8 7.72 -36.03 52.48
N LEU A 9 8.87 -36.18 51.82
CA LEU A 9 9.70 -35.07 51.33
C LEU A 9 9.05 -34.46 50.07
N TYR A 10 8.43 -33.29 50.21
CA TYR A 10 7.80 -32.59 49.09
C TYR A 10 8.87 -32.13 48.08
N ARG A 11 8.78 -32.63 46.84
CA ARG A 11 9.66 -32.24 45.72
C ARG A 11 8.90 -31.30 44.79
N PRO A 12 9.30 -30.02 44.65
CA PRO A 12 8.63 -29.10 43.74
C PRO A 12 8.85 -29.51 42.27
N PRO A 13 7.90 -29.19 41.36
CA PRO A 13 8.03 -29.49 39.94
C PRO A 13 9.21 -28.73 39.32
N GLN A 14 10.10 -29.45 38.64
CA GLN A 14 11.20 -28.86 37.87
C GLN A 14 10.65 -28.34 36.54
N ALA A 15 10.95 -27.08 36.22
CA ALA A 15 10.59 -26.48 34.94
C ALA A 15 11.29 -27.20 33.78
N THR A 16 10.51 -27.69 32.81
CA THR A 16 11.01 -28.29 31.57
C THR A 16 11.71 -27.22 30.73
N VAL A 17 13.04 -27.30 30.63
CA VAL A 17 13.84 -26.51 29.68
C VAL A 17 13.78 -27.22 28.33
N VAL A 18 13.09 -26.63 27.36
CA VAL A 18 13.11 -27.08 25.96
C VAL A 18 14.42 -26.64 25.30
N PRO A 19 15.12 -27.51 24.56
CA PRO A 19 16.41 -27.17 23.98
C PRO A 19 16.25 -26.33 22.71
N VAL A 20 17.14 -25.34 22.59
CA VAL A 20 17.38 -24.53 21.39
C VAL A 20 17.95 -25.42 20.27
N ASP A 21 17.18 -25.63 19.20
CA ASP A 21 17.70 -26.16 17.94
C ASP A 21 18.00 -25.02 16.97
N SER A 22 19.29 -24.80 16.75
CA SER A 22 19.81 -23.95 15.69
C SER A 22 20.06 -24.78 14.44
N SER A 23 19.03 -25.01 13.63
CA SER A 23 19.18 -25.58 12.28
C SER A 23 18.74 -24.60 11.20
N LYS A 24 19.75 -23.88 10.72
CA LYS A 24 19.79 -23.03 9.54
C LYS A 24 19.43 -23.85 8.29
N ARG A 25 18.35 -23.52 7.59
CA ARG A 25 18.22 -23.69 6.12
C ARG A 25 17.00 -22.94 5.54
N ASN A 26 17.30 -21.77 4.97
CA ASN A 26 16.57 -20.94 3.99
C ASN A 26 15.05 -20.70 4.13
N PRO A 27 14.64 -19.49 4.57
CA PRO A 27 13.34 -18.90 4.26
C PRO A 27 13.50 -17.84 3.15
N PHE A 28 13.85 -18.26 1.92
CA PHE A 28 13.66 -17.42 0.73
C PHE A 28 12.56 -18.04 -0.12
N ALA A 29 11.34 -17.99 0.38
CA ALA A 29 10.16 -18.25 -0.43
C ALA A 29 9.01 -17.39 0.10
N VAL A 30 8.75 -16.33 -0.65
CA VAL A 30 7.47 -15.62 -0.75
C VAL A 30 7.11 -14.77 0.47
N MET A 31 7.80 -13.63 0.56
CA MET A 31 7.15 -12.35 0.88
C MET A 31 6.04 -12.11 -0.16
N GLN A 32 4.86 -12.68 0.06
CA GLN A 32 3.63 -12.01 -0.36
C GLN A 32 3.31 -11.01 0.74
N SER A 33 3.92 -9.83 0.62
CA SER A 33 3.54 -8.64 1.34
C SER A 33 2.16 -8.21 0.83
N SER A 34 1.14 -8.97 1.19
CA SER A 34 -0.22 -8.47 1.25
C SER A 34 -0.22 -7.43 2.36
N LEU A 35 0.05 -6.17 2.00
CA LEU A 35 -0.30 -5.02 2.81
C LEU A 35 -1.83 -4.94 2.83
N THR A 36 -2.48 -5.87 3.54
CA THR A 36 -3.83 -5.67 4.04
C THR A 36 -3.69 -4.63 5.15
N LEU A 37 -3.70 -3.37 4.75
CA LEU A 37 -3.83 -2.25 5.67
C LEU A 37 -5.27 -2.30 6.21
N SER A 38 -5.49 -3.13 7.22
CA SER A 38 -6.77 -3.25 7.89
C SER A 38 -7.02 -2.00 8.73
N SER A 39 -8.11 -1.30 8.39
CA SER A 39 -8.80 -0.25 9.17
C SER A 39 -8.05 1.10 9.12
N ASN A 40 -8.51 2.12 8.39
CA ASN A 40 -9.79 2.83 8.57
C ASN A 40 -10.24 3.52 7.25
N LEU A 41 -11.38 3.09 6.69
CA LEU A 41 -12.36 3.82 5.83
C LEU A 41 -11.91 4.71 4.65
N THR A 42 -10.71 4.58 4.08
CA THR A 42 -10.43 5.24 2.78
C THR A 42 -10.58 4.22 1.64
N PRO A 43 -11.52 4.40 0.71
CA PRO A 43 -11.68 3.48 -0.40
C PRO A 43 -10.43 3.50 -1.27
N THR A 44 -10.17 2.35 -1.90
CA THR A 44 -8.91 2.13 -2.59
C THR A 44 -8.92 2.91 -3.91
N PRO A 45 -7.92 3.76 -4.20
CA PRO A 45 -7.89 4.56 -5.42
C PRO A 45 -7.85 3.69 -6.67
N PRO A 46 -8.41 4.12 -7.82
CA PRO A 46 -8.41 3.35 -9.06
C PRO A 46 -7.02 2.85 -9.48
N SER A 47 -6.99 1.73 -10.21
CA SER A 47 -5.73 1.09 -10.62
C SER A 47 -4.90 1.96 -11.59
N PHE A 48 -5.55 2.85 -12.35
CA PHE A 48 -4.87 3.77 -13.27
C PHE A 48 -3.93 4.75 -12.56
N PHE A 49 -4.16 5.08 -11.28
CA PHE A 49 -3.25 5.92 -10.50
C PHE A 49 -1.83 5.33 -10.44
N ARG A 50 -1.69 4.00 -10.51
CA ARG A 50 -0.37 3.35 -10.64
C ARG A 50 0.31 3.71 -11.95
N ARG A 51 -0.45 3.68 -13.05
CA ARG A 51 0.04 4.02 -14.39
C ARG A 51 0.36 5.51 -14.48
N LEU A 52 -0.45 6.36 -13.86
CA LEU A 52 -0.23 7.80 -13.77
C LEU A 52 1.03 8.14 -12.95
N ASP A 53 1.23 7.49 -11.80
CA ASP A 53 2.46 7.64 -11.00
C ASP A 53 3.70 7.25 -11.80
N ALA A 54 3.65 6.10 -12.48
CA ALA A 54 4.73 5.67 -13.37
C ALA A 54 5.00 6.67 -14.51
N TYR A 55 3.96 7.28 -15.07
CA TYR A 55 4.07 8.32 -16.10
C TYR A 55 4.75 9.59 -15.57
N ILE A 56 4.36 10.06 -14.36
CA ILE A 56 4.97 11.21 -13.69
C ILE A 56 6.48 10.97 -13.51
N HIS A 57 6.85 9.80 -12.99
CA HIS A 57 8.24 9.42 -12.76
C HIS A 57 9.03 9.24 -14.06
N ALA A 58 8.43 8.63 -15.09
CA ALA A 58 9.10 8.41 -16.38
C ALA A 58 9.42 9.73 -17.10
N ASN A 59 8.59 10.75 -16.93
CA ASN A 59 8.75 12.06 -17.56
C ASN A 59 9.47 13.10 -16.66
N ASN A 60 9.98 12.68 -15.49
CA ASN A 60 10.57 13.59 -14.48
C ASN A 60 9.66 14.76 -14.08
N LEU A 61 8.34 14.54 -14.09
CA LEU A 61 7.36 15.53 -13.68
C LEU A 61 7.19 15.48 -12.16
N ARG A 62 6.75 16.60 -11.57
CA ARG A 62 6.31 16.59 -10.16
C ARG A 62 4.82 16.31 -10.13
N ALA A 63 4.36 15.62 -9.07
CA ALA A 63 2.93 15.41 -8.84
C ALA A 63 2.15 16.73 -8.80
N TRP A 64 2.78 17.80 -8.30
CA TRP A 64 2.20 19.15 -8.31
C TRP A 64 1.96 19.68 -9.74
N ASP A 65 2.89 19.44 -10.66
CA ASP A 65 2.76 19.94 -12.04
C ASP A 65 1.61 19.22 -12.76
N VAL A 66 1.45 17.92 -12.52
CA VAL A 66 0.31 17.15 -13.06
C VAL A 66 -1.00 17.54 -12.39
N PHE A 67 -0.99 17.79 -11.08
CA PHE A 67 -2.18 18.26 -10.36
C PHE A 67 -2.67 19.60 -10.92
N VAL A 68 -1.79 20.59 -11.07
CA VAL A 68 -2.12 21.90 -11.63
C VAL A 68 -2.53 21.81 -13.10
N ALA A 69 -1.97 20.86 -13.86
CA ALA A 69 -2.39 20.65 -15.24
C ALA A 69 -3.78 20.03 -15.36
N MET A 70 -4.22 19.26 -14.35
CA MET A 70 -5.55 18.66 -14.29
C MET A 70 -6.59 19.62 -13.68
N ASP A 71 -6.19 20.50 -12.77
CA ASP A 71 -7.02 21.55 -12.16
C ASP A 71 -7.27 22.70 -13.15
N LEU A 72 -8.23 22.52 -14.06
CA LEU A 72 -8.51 23.46 -15.16
C LEU A 72 -9.10 24.79 -14.67
N ASN A 73 -9.87 24.76 -13.59
CA ASN A 73 -10.50 25.93 -13.01
C ASN A 73 -9.61 26.63 -11.94
N GLN A 74 -8.47 26.04 -11.60
CA GLN A 74 -7.47 26.52 -10.63
C GLN A 74 -8.02 26.73 -9.21
N ASP A 75 -9.03 25.96 -8.82
CA ASP A 75 -9.63 26.03 -7.50
C ASP A 75 -8.88 25.17 -6.45
N LYS A 76 -7.77 24.53 -6.86
CA LYS A 76 -6.93 23.62 -6.09
C LYS A 76 -7.62 22.30 -5.75
N ARG A 77 -8.63 21.94 -6.54
CA ARG A 77 -9.37 20.69 -6.44
C ARG A 77 -9.56 20.15 -7.85
N ILE A 78 -9.53 18.83 -7.97
CA ILE A 78 -9.76 18.17 -9.25
C ILE A 78 -11.11 17.48 -9.14
N THR A 79 -12.09 17.99 -9.88
CA THR A 79 -13.39 17.34 -10.01
C THR A 79 -13.28 16.11 -10.93
N LEU A 80 -14.33 15.29 -10.98
CA LEU A 80 -14.36 14.13 -11.87
C LEU A 80 -14.18 14.54 -13.35
N GLU A 81 -14.80 15.66 -13.72
CA GLU A 81 -14.75 16.23 -15.07
C GLU A 81 -13.32 16.68 -15.40
N ASP A 82 -12.71 17.46 -14.50
CA ASP A 82 -11.32 17.92 -14.61
C ASP A 82 -10.33 16.76 -14.77
N LEU A 83 -10.53 15.68 -14.01
CA LEU A 83 -9.66 14.51 -14.07
C LEU A 83 -9.83 13.76 -15.40
N LEU A 84 -11.07 13.56 -15.86
CA LEU A 84 -11.35 12.88 -17.12
C LEU A 84 -10.84 13.68 -18.32
N ASP A 85 -11.00 15.01 -18.29
CA ASP A 85 -10.51 15.91 -19.34
C ASP A 85 -8.99 16.01 -19.30
N GLY A 86 -8.40 16.16 -18.12
CA GLY A 86 -6.95 16.18 -17.92
C GLY A 86 -6.29 14.90 -18.41
N LEU A 87 -6.88 13.73 -18.13
CA LEU A 87 -6.40 12.44 -18.63
C LEU A 87 -6.51 12.34 -20.16
N HIS A 88 -7.60 12.84 -20.78
CA HIS A 88 -7.68 12.91 -22.24
C HIS A 88 -6.62 13.85 -22.83
N GLN A 89 -6.31 14.99 -22.19
CA GLN A 89 -5.32 15.94 -22.69
C GLN A 89 -3.90 15.37 -22.73
N ILE A 90 -3.54 14.53 -21.75
CA ILE A 90 -2.25 13.81 -21.75
C ILE A 90 -2.29 12.51 -22.56
N ASN A 91 -3.34 12.31 -23.36
CA ASN A 91 -3.57 11.13 -24.21
C ASN A 91 -3.51 9.82 -23.41
N PHE A 92 -4.06 9.85 -22.19
CA PHE A 92 -4.06 8.75 -21.24
C PHE A 92 -5.42 8.05 -21.25
N ASP A 93 -5.47 6.92 -21.95
CA ASP A 93 -6.71 6.18 -22.11
C ASP A 93 -7.08 5.39 -20.85
N LEU A 94 -8.29 5.66 -20.36
CA LEU A 94 -8.96 4.88 -19.33
C LEU A 94 -9.93 3.88 -19.97
N SER A 95 -9.86 2.63 -19.52
CA SER A 95 -10.86 1.63 -19.85
C SER A 95 -12.22 1.99 -19.22
N PRO A 96 -13.35 1.50 -19.79
CA PRO A 96 -14.67 1.72 -19.20
C PRO A 96 -14.76 1.29 -17.73
N THR A 97 -14.11 0.18 -17.36
CA THR A 97 -14.03 -0.31 -15.99
C THR A 97 -13.30 0.68 -15.07
N GLU A 98 -12.16 1.21 -15.50
CA GLU A 98 -11.41 2.19 -14.69
C GLU A 98 -12.17 3.51 -14.54
N LYS A 99 -12.97 3.91 -15.54
CA LYS A 99 -13.86 5.07 -15.43
C LYS A 99 -14.95 4.84 -14.37
N SER A 100 -15.59 3.67 -14.37
CA SER A 100 -16.56 3.31 -13.33
C SER A 100 -15.92 3.28 -11.94
N ASP A 101 -14.77 2.62 -11.80
CA ASP A 101 -14.01 2.57 -10.54
C ASP A 101 -13.63 3.97 -10.05
N LEU A 102 -13.30 4.89 -10.97
CA LEU A 102 -12.98 6.28 -10.64
C LEU A 102 -14.20 7.03 -10.10
N VAL A 103 -15.35 6.89 -10.74
CA VAL A 103 -16.60 7.52 -10.29
C VAL A 103 -16.95 7.04 -8.89
N ASP A 104 -16.99 5.72 -8.69
CA ASP A 104 -17.32 5.12 -7.39
C ASP A 104 -16.32 5.57 -6.31
N TRP A 105 -15.04 5.60 -6.64
CA TRP A 105 -14.01 6.08 -5.72
C TRP A 105 -14.14 7.57 -5.42
N MET A 106 -14.43 8.43 -6.39
CA MET A 106 -14.60 9.87 -6.12
C MET A 106 -15.83 10.15 -5.26
N HIS A 107 -16.90 9.37 -5.40
CA HIS A 107 -18.08 9.52 -4.54
C HIS A 107 -17.86 9.04 -3.09
N GLU A 108 -17.03 8.01 -2.90
CA GLU A 108 -16.80 7.39 -1.58
C GLU A 108 -15.58 7.98 -0.85
N ALA A 109 -14.49 8.31 -1.56
CA ALA A 109 -13.20 8.69 -0.98
C ALA A 109 -13.02 10.18 -0.82
N VAL A 110 -13.61 10.94 -1.75
CA VAL A 110 -13.34 12.34 -1.95
C VAL A 110 -14.56 13.12 -1.47
N ALA A 111 -14.31 14.23 -0.80
CA ALA A 111 -15.39 15.13 -0.45
C ALA A 111 -16.06 15.67 -1.74
N SER A 112 -17.32 16.09 -1.62
CA SER A 112 -18.13 16.56 -2.75
C SER A 112 -17.54 17.78 -3.48
N ASP A 113 -16.52 18.40 -2.91
CA ASP A 113 -15.80 19.54 -3.48
C ASP A 113 -14.64 19.14 -4.42
N GLY A 114 -14.32 17.85 -4.54
CA GLY A 114 -13.30 17.34 -5.47
C GLY A 114 -11.95 17.05 -4.81
N LEU A 115 -11.07 16.43 -5.58
CA LEU A 115 -9.85 15.82 -5.10
C LEU A 115 -8.79 16.87 -4.78
N SER A 116 -8.41 16.99 -3.52
CA SER A 116 -7.32 17.89 -3.11
C SER A 116 -5.95 17.33 -3.47
N PHE A 117 -4.93 18.21 -3.53
CA PHE A 117 -3.55 17.79 -3.81
C PHE A 117 -3.03 16.71 -2.85
N LYS A 118 -3.46 16.77 -1.58
CA LYS A 118 -3.08 15.80 -0.55
C LYS A 118 -3.64 14.42 -0.86
N GLU A 119 -4.91 14.35 -1.23
CA GLU A 119 -5.60 13.11 -1.59
C GLU A 119 -5.08 12.55 -2.91
N PHE A 120 -4.86 13.41 -3.91
CA PHE A 120 -4.24 13.03 -5.18
C PHE A 120 -2.86 12.38 -4.99
N THR A 121 -1.98 13.04 -4.21
CA THR A 121 -0.65 12.51 -3.91
C THR A 121 -0.73 11.21 -3.09
N LEU A 122 -1.70 11.11 -2.19
CA LEU A 122 -1.93 9.89 -1.41
C LEU A 122 -2.40 8.74 -2.31
N ALA A 123 -3.29 9.00 -3.27
CA ALA A 123 -3.76 8.02 -4.25
C ALA A 123 -2.62 7.47 -5.11
N LEU A 124 -1.74 8.35 -5.61
CA LEU A 124 -0.51 7.97 -6.32
C LEU A 124 0.37 7.08 -5.45
N LYS A 125 0.67 7.50 -4.22
CA LYS A 125 1.54 6.77 -3.29
C LYS A 125 0.98 5.39 -2.93
N LEU A 126 -0.31 5.27 -2.65
CA LEU A 126 -0.97 4.00 -2.31
C LEU A 126 -0.87 2.97 -3.44
N ARG A 127 -0.83 3.43 -4.69
CA ARG A 127 -0.66 2.56 -5.85
C ARG A 127 0.80 2.34 -6.24
N SER A 128 1.68 3.30 -5.94
CA SER A 128 3.12 3.21 -6.19
C SER A 128 3.79 2.13 -5.33
N THR A 129 3.38 1.99 -4.06
CA THR A 129 3.92 0.97 -3.11
C THR A 129 3.61 -0.48 -3.50
N LEU A 130 2.72 -0.71 -4.48
CA LEU A 130 2.39 -2.03 -5.02
C LEU A 130 3.30 -2.43 -6.20
N SER A 131 4.35 -1.67 -6.47
CA SER A 131 5.34 -1.97 -7.52
C SER A 131 6.47 -2.85 -6.97
N PRO A 132 6.90 -3.92 -7.70
CA PRO A 132 8.06 -4.70 -7.27
C PRO A 132 9.32 -3.85 -7.42
N ILE A 133 10.14 -3.84 -6.37
CA ILE A 133 11.46 -3.22 -6.32
C ILE A 133 12.27 -3.69 -7.53
N ARG A 134 12.38 -2.85 -8.57
CA ARG A 134 13.37 -3.08 -9.63
C ARG A 134 14.72 -2.66 -9.06
N SER A 135 15.39 -3.61 -8.40
CA SER A 135 16.79 -3.53 -8.03
C SER A 135 17.57 -3.12 -9.29
N LYS A 136 18.09 -1.90 -9.29
CA LYS A 136 19.13 -1.48 -10.22
C LYS A 136 20.33 -2.37 -9.93
N GLN A 137 20.47 -3.44 -10.70
CA GLN A 137 21.67 -4.23 -10.82
C GLN A 137 22.74 -3.29 -11.38
N SER A 138 23.51 -2.68 -10.47
CA SER A 138 24.70 -1.92 -10.80
C SER A 138 25.69 -2.86 -11.46
N LYS A 139 25.78 -2.74 -12.78
CA LYS A 139 26.82 -3.30 -13.62
C LYS A 139 28.14 -2.65 -13.18
N SER A 140 29.00 -3.39 -12.49
CA SER A 140 30.42 -3.05 -12.40
C SER A 140 31.19 -4.13 -13.15
N ILE A 141 31.89 -3.65 -14.17
CA ILE A 141 32.87 -4.36 -15.00
C ILE A 141 34.07 -4.68 -14.12
#